data_AF-A0A7G8BEV0-F1
#
_entry.id   AF-A0A7G8BEV0-F1
#
_cell.length_a   1.000
_cell.length_b   1.000
_cell.length_c   1.000
_cell.angle_alpha   90.00
_cell.angle_beta   90.00
_cell.angle_gamma   90.00
#
_symmetry.space_group_name_H-M   'P 1'
#
loop_
_entity.id
_entity.type
_entity.pdbx_description
1 polymer ?
#
loop_
_entity_poly.entity_id
_entity_poly.type
_entity_poly.pdbx_seq_one_letter_code
_entity_poly.pdbx_strand_id
1 'polypeptide(L)'
;MPARQSATFYECQHVRPSGKKCRAIAIRDHRFCYFHLQSRRGYSAITPAAAVANGATAPAPQSATITLPMLEDRTAVQIVLTDVLRALAANQIDCKRASLLLYGLQIASSNCSRLDEIGYLHPVHSLELTPEGEEVGPLVETD
;
A
#
# COMPACT_ATOMS: atom_id res chain seq x y z
N MET A 1 -27.94 -34.50 -4.43
CA MET A 1 -27.16 -33.27 -4.13
C MET A 1 -26.14 -33.12 -5.23
N PRO A 2 -26.12 -32.02 -6.00
CA PRO A 2 -25.06 -31.85 -7.00
C PRO A 2 -23.72 -31.79 -6.28
N ALA A 3 -22.74 -32.55 -6.78
CA ALA A 3 -21.39 -32.57 -6.25
C ALA A 3 -20.83 -31.14 -6.24
N ARG A 4 -20.25 -30.74 -5.10
CA ARG A 4 -19.57 -29.45 -4.94
C ARG A 4 -18.39 -29.46 -5.91
N GLN A 5 -18.50 -28.76 -7.05
CA GLN A 5 -17.38 -28.61 -7.97
C GLN A 5 -16.25 -27.89 -7.21
N SER A 6 -15.08 -28.53 -7.13
CA SER A 6 -13.86 -27.91 -6.61
C SER A 6 -13.52 -26.76 -7.55
N ALA A 7 -13.78 -25.53 -7.12
CA ALA A 7 -13.38 -24.35 -7.86
C ALA A 7 -11.91 -24.08 -7.54
N THR A 8 -11.06 -24.09 -8.56
CA THR A 8 -9.68 -23.63 -8.43
C THR A 8 -9.67 -22.14 -8.09
N PHE A 9 -8.92 -21.77 -7.05
CA PHE A 9 -8.69 -20.38 -6.68
C PHE A 9 -7.19 -20.06 -6.68
N TYR A 10 -6.85 -18.80 -6.88
CA TYR A 10 -5.48 -18.31 -6.84
C TYR A 10 -5.33 -17.26 -5.74
N GLU A 11 -4.16 -17.20 -5.12
CA GLU A 11 -3.82 -16.13 -4.19
C GLU A 11 -3.48 -14.83 -4.91
N CYS A 12 -3.84 -13.71 -4.29
CA CYS A 12 -3.44 -12.37 -4.67
C CYS A 12 -1.92 -12.24 -4.76
N GLN A 13 -1.43 -11.84 -5.92
CA GLN A 13 -0.01 -11.63 -6.21
C GLN A 13 0.53 -10.30 -5.68
N HIS A 14 -0.25 -9.50 -4.94
CA HIS A 14 0.27 -8.26 -4.36
C HIS A 14 1.30 -8.56 -3.25
N VAL A 15 2.47 -7.93 -3.36
CA VAL A 15 3.54 -7.96 -2.36
C VAL A 15 3.50 -6.64 -1.61
N ARG A 16 3.29 -6.70 -0.29
CA ARG A 16 3.19 -5.49 0.53
C ARG A 16 4.57 -4.84 0.71
N PRO A 17 4.69 -3.61 1.25
CA PRO A 17 5.99 -3.03 1.59
C PRO A 17 6.80 -3.85 2.60
N SER A 18 6.12 -4.56 3.51
CA SER A 18 6.78 -5.57 4.35
C SER A 18 7.29 -6.77 3.56
N GLY A 19 7.08 -6.80 2.25
CA GLY A 19 7.22 -7.87 1.26
C GLY A 19 6.76 -9.25 1.69
N LYS A 20 5.73 -9.30 2.54
CA LYS A 20 4.86 -10.46 2.63
C LYS A 20 3.87 -10.43 1.45
N LYS A 21 3.56 -11.60 0.90
CA LYS A 21 2.47 -11.74 -0.07
C LYS A 21 1.12 -11.51 0.62
N CYS A 22 0.18 -10.86 -0.05
CA CYS A 22 -1.16 -10.60 0.48
C CYS A 22 -1.92 -11.89 0.85
N ARG A 23 -1.80 -12.95 0.04
CA ARG A 23 -2.42 -14.29 0.22
C ARG A 23 -3.95 -14.33 0.24
N ALA A 24 -4.65 -13.20 0.20
CA ALA A 24 -6.10 -13.18 -0.01
C ALA A 24 -6.47 -13.80 -1.37
N ILE A 25 -7.66 -14.40 -1.50
CA ILE A 25 -8.12 -14.97 -2.77
C ILE A 25 -8.24 -13.87 -3.84
N ALA A 26 -7.63 -14.11 -5.00
CA ALA A 26 -7.73 -13.25 -6.16
C ALA A 26 -9.14 -13.32 -6.78
N ILE A 27 -9.60 -12.22 -7.35
CA ILE A 27 -10.84 -12.25 -8.13
C ILE A 27 -10.61 -13.14 -9.36
N ARG A 28 -11.65 -13.87 -9.78
CA ARG A 28 -11.61 -14.68 -11.01
C ARG A 28 -11.06 -13.85 -12.17
N ASP A 29 -10.15 -14.44 -12.93
CA ASP A 29 -9.48 -13.84 -14.09
C ASP A 29 -8.64 -12.58 -13.77
N HIS A 30 -8.33 -12.35 -12.50
CA HIS A 30 -7.45 -11.26 -12.05
C HIS A 30 -6.32 -11.77 -11.16
N ARG A 31 -5.19 -11.04 -11.16
CA ARG A 31 -3.99 -11.35 -10.35
C ARG A 31 -4.13 -10.94 -8.88
N PHE A 32 -5.11 -10.09 -8.57
CA PHE A 32 -5.24 -9.43 -7.28
C PHE A 32 -6.59 -9.71 -6.63
N CYS A 33 -6.64 -9.67 -5.30
CA CYS A 33 -7.89 -9.67 -4.54
C CYS A 33 -8.67 -8.37 -4.79
N TYR A 34 -9.94 -8.34 -4.39
CA TYR A 34 -10.80 -7.18 -4.58
C TYR A 34 -10.18 -5.88 -4.08
N PHE A 35 -9.63 -5.91 -2.87
CA PHE A 35 -8.97 -4.75 -2.26
C PHE A 35 -7.81 -4.24 -3.12
N HIS A 36 -6.81 -5.08 -3.42
CA HIS A 36 -5.63 -4.65 -4.17
C HIS A 36 -5.93 -4.30 -5.62
N LEU A 37 -6.89 -4.98 -6.27
CA LEU A 37 -7.37 -4.61 -7.59
C LEU A 37 -7.97 -3.20 -7.57
N GLN A 38 -8.75 -2.88 -6.54
CA GLN A 38 -9.41 -1.57 -6.44
C GLN A 38 -8.43 -0.44 -6.10
N SER A 39 -7.47 -0.70 -5.22
CA SER A 39 -6.41 0.26 -4.87
C SER A 39 -5.57 0.64 -6.08
N ARG A 40 -5.24 -0.33 -6.94
CA ARG A 40 -4.49 -0.12 -8.19
C ARG A 40 -5.29 0.64 -9.25
N ARG A 41 -6.61 0.49 -9.27
CA ARG A 41 -7.52 1.27 -10.14
C ARG A 41 -7.66 2.73 -9.72
N GLY A 42 -6.95 3.18 -8.67
CA GLY A 42 -6.90 4.60 -8.30
C GLY A 42 -8.06 5.07 -7.44
N TYR A 43 -8.60 4.24 -6.55
CA TYR A 43 -9.63 4.69 -5.59
C TYR A 43 -9.19 5.84 -4.68
N SER A 44 -7.89 6.18 -4.65
CA SER A 44 -7.41 7.44 -4.09
C SER A 44 -7.54 8.56 -5.13
N ALA A 45 -8.73 9.16 -5.21
CA ALA A 45 -9.02 10.33 -6.06
C ALA A 45 -8.27 11.61 -5.61
N ILE A 46 -7.56 11.56 -4.47
CA ILE A 46 -6.85 12.69 -3.89
C ILE A 46 -5.36 12.35 -3.86
N THR A 47 -4.69 12.54 -4.99
CA THR A 47 -3.23 12.66 -4.98
C THR A 47 -2.87 14.15 -4.84
N PRO A 48 -1.75 14.49 -4.18
CA PRO A 48 -1.27 15.87 -4.15
C PRO A 48 -1.13 16.44 -5.57
N ALA A 49 -0.71 15.62 -6.54
CA ALA A 49 -0.64 16.00 -7.95
C ALA A 49 -2.01 16.27 -8.60
N ALA A 50 -3.04 15.48 -8.30
CA ALA A 50 -4.41 15.73 -8.77
C ALA A 50 -5.06 16.93 -8.09
N ALA A 51 -4.70 17.24 -6.83
CA ALA A 51 -5.11 18.48 -6.16
C ALA A 51 -4.48 19.72 -6.85
N VAL A 52 -3.21 19.63 -7.27
CA VAL A 52 -2.53 20.68 -8.05
C VAL A 52 -3.17 20.89 -9.43
N ALA A 53 -3.63 19.81 -10.08
CA ALA A 53 -4.28 19.89 -11.39
C ALA A 53 -5.70 20.52 -11.35
N ASN A 54 -6.41 20.44 -10.22
CA ASN A 54 -7.78 20.95 -10.06
C ASN A 54 -7.86 22.44 -9.65
N GLY A 55 -6.79 23.22 -9.87
CA GLY A 55 -6.79 24.66 -9.59
C GLY A 55 -6.79 25.02 -8.10
N ALA A 56 -6.62 24.04 -7.20
CA ALA A 56 -6.21 24.33 -5.84
C ALA A 56 -4.75 24.80 -5.93
N THR A 57 -4.52 26.04 -5.52
CA THR A 57 -3.24 26.76 -5.53
C THR A 57 -2.08 25.78 -5.37
N ALA A 58 -1.23 25.66 -6.40
CA ALA A 58 -0.03 24.84 -6.30
C ALA A 58 0.64 25.12 -4.95
N PRO A 59 1.02 24.09 -4.17
CA PRO A 59 1.72 24.31 -2.91
C PRO A 59 2.83 25.30 -3.20
N ALA A 60 2.94 26.34 -2.37
CA ALA A 60 4.06 27.27 -2.48
C ALA A 60 5.34 26.43 -2.64
N PRO A 61 6.28 26.82 -3.51
CA PRO A 61 7.41 25.99 -3.97
C PRO A 61 8.33 25.43 -2.87
N GLN A 62 8.03 25.70 -1.60
CA GLN A 62 8.71 25.25 -0.39
C GLN A 62 7.96 24.17 0.42
N SER A 63 6.73 23.79 0.03
CA SER A 63 5.98 22.75 0.76
C SER A 63 6.39 21.35 0.30
N ALA A 64 6.96 20.54 1.19
CA ALA A 64 7.23 19.13 0.87
C ALA A 64 5.94 18.43 0.45
N THR A 65 5.98 17.76 -0.72
CA THR A 65 4.92 16.84 -1.12
C THR A 65 5.22 15.47 -0.54
N ILE A 66 4.55 15.13 0.55
CA ILE A 66 4.61 13.78 1.12
C ILE A 66 3.64 12.92 0.32
N THR A 67 4.18 11.93 -0.39
CA THR A 67 3.37 10.94 -1.10
C THR A 67 2.92 9.87 -0.12
N LEU A 68 1.61 9.67 0.01
CA LEU A 68 1.04 8.66 0.87
C LEU A 68 0.72 7.40 0.04
N PRO A 69 1.56 6.34 0.09
CA PRO A 69 1.17 5.03 -0.40
C PRO A 69 0.02 4.48 0.45
N MET A 70 -0.53 3.35 0.01
CA MET A 70 -1.51 2.62 0.82
C MET A 70 -0.86 2.13 2.12
N LEU A 71 -1.41 2.53 3.26
CA LEU A 71 -0.93 2.16 4.59
C LEU A 71 -1.46 0.78 5.01
N GLU A 72 -1.10 -0.24 4.23
CA GLU A 72 -1.65 -1.60 4.33
C GLU A 72 -0.93 -2.51 5.34
N ASP A 73 0.24 -2.10 5.82
CA ASP A 73 0.99 -2.77 6.88
C ASP A 73 1.90 -1.80 7.64
N ARG A 74 2.57 -2.31 8.69
CA ARG A 74 3.47 -1.49 9.53
C ARG A 74 4.70 -0.98 8.78
N THR A 75 5.16 -1.68 7.75
CA THR A 75 6.31 -1.23 6.95
C THR A 75 5.92 -0.04 6.09
N ALA A 76 4.73 -0.07 5.49
CA ALA A 76 4.14 1.07 4.78
C ALA A 76 4.00 2.30 5.70
N VAL A 77 3.48 2.09 6.92
CA VAL A 77 3.38 3.14 7.93
C VAL A 77 4.75 3.69 8.31
N GLN A 78 5.76 2.82 8.51
CA GLN A 78 7.11 3.23 8.88
C GLN A 78 7.80 4.05 7.78
N ILE A 79 7.61 3.69 6.50
CA ILE A 79 8.12 4.46 5.36
C ILE A 79 7.58 5.89 5.42
N VAL A 80 6.26 6.04 5.54
CA VAL A 80 5.64 7.37 5.58
C VAL A 80 6.00 8.15 6.83
N LEU A 81 6.07 7.48 7.99
CA LEU A 81 6.56 8.11 9.23
C LEU A 81 7.96 8.70 9.02
N THR A 82 8.84 7.96 8.36
CA THR A 82 10.20 8.43 8.05
C THR A 82 10.18 9.66 7.16
N ASP A 83 9.29 9.70 6.15
CA ASP A 83 9.17 10.85 5.26
C ASP A 83 8.61 12.09 5.98
N VAL A 84 7.62 11.92 6.85
CA VAL A 84 7.10 13.02 7.69
C VAL A 84 8.18 13.56 8.60
N LEU A 85 8.94 12.69 9.28
CA LEU A 85 10.03 13.10 10.18
C LEU A 85 11.16 13.81 9.41
N ARG A 86 11.52 13.32 8.23
CA ARG A 86 12.54 13.96 7.38
C ARG A 86 12.08 15.35 6.92
N ALA A 87 10.83 15.49 6.47
CA ALA A 87 10.26 16.77 6.06
C ALA A 87 10.19 17.77 7.22
N LEU A 88 9.81 17.31 8.43
CA LEU A 88 9.79 18.14 9.63
C LEU A 88 11.20 18.59 10.01
N ALA A 89 12.18 17.68 10.06
CA ALA A 89 13.56 17.98 10.38
C ALA A 89 14.21 18.96 9.38
N ALA A 90 13.79 18.89 8.12
CA ALA A 90 14.23 19.81 7.06
C ALA A 90 13.44 21.13 7.02
N ASN A 91 12.53 21.39 7.96
CA ASN A 91 11.64 22.56 7.99
C ASN A 91 10.77 22.74 6.72
N GLN A 92 10.42 21.63 6.04
CA GLN A 92 9.61 21.67 4.83
C GLN A 92 8.11 21.50 5.08
N ILE A 93 7.72 21.26 6.34
CA ILE A 93 6.35 21.24 6.84
C ILE A 93 6.31 21.90 8.22
N ASP A 94 5.20 22.56 8.57
CA ASP A 94 5.02 23.12 9.90
C ASP A 94 4.63 22.06 10.95
N CYS A 95 4.87 22.39 12.22
CA CYS A 95 4.61 21.50 13.35
C CYS A 95 3.14 21.07 13.48
N LYS A 96 2.18 21.90 13.05
CA LYS A 96 0.75 21.58 13.13
C LYS A 96 0.38 20.53 12.08
N ARG A 97 0.85 20.70 10.85
CA ARG A 97 0.72 19.67 9.79
C ARG A 97 1.39 18.38 10.19
N ALA A 98 2.63 18.44 10.69
CA ALA A 98 3.36 17.27 11.15
C ALA A 98 2.58 16.52 12.25
N SER A 99 2.08 17.24 13.26
CA SER A 99 1.26 16.66 14.34
C SER A 99 0.02 15.90 13.81
N LEU A 100 -0.69 16.48 12.84
CA LEU A 100 -1.87 15.84 12.25
C LEU A 100 -1.51 14.58 11.44
N LEU A 101 -0.41 14.63 10.67
CA LEU A 101 0.07 13.47 9.91
C LEU A 101 0.53 12.35 10.85
N LEU A 102 1.30 12.67 11.89
CA LEU A 102 1.76 11.72 12.90
C LEU A 102 0.58 11.06 13.65
N TYR A 103 -0.47 11.83 13.96
CA TYR A 103 -1.69 11.29 14.55
C TYR A 103 -2.42 10.32 13.60
N GLY A 104 -2.57 10.69 12.32
CA GLY A 104 -3.13 9.79 11.31
C GLY A 104 -2.31 8.49 11.16
N LEU A 105 -0.99 8.59 11.18
CA LEU A 105 -0.09 7.42 11.15
C LEU A 105 -0.22 6.54 12.39
N GLN A 106 -0.49 7.13 13.57
CA GLN A 106 -0.77 6.36 14.78
C GLN A 106 -2.04 5.52 14.64
N ILE A 107 -3.11 6.09 14.08
CA ILE A 107 -4.35 5.35 13.77
C ILE A 107 -4.05 4.22 12.79
N ALA A 108 -3.32 4.51 11.70
CA ALA A 108 -2.96 3.50 10.70
C ALA A 108 -2.14 2.35 11.30
N SER A 109 -1.16 2.68 12.17
CA SER A 109 -0.37 1.68 12.91
C SER A 109 -1.23 0.78 13.79
N SER A 110 -2.26 1.35 14.44
CA SER A 110 -3.19 0.58 15.29
C SER A 110 -4.09 -0.37 14.50
N ASN A 111 -4.33 -0.09 13.22
CA ASN A 111 -5.10 -0.95 12.32
C ASN A 111 -4.27 -2.12 11.74
N CYS A 112 -2.95 -2.06 11.84
CA CYS A 112 -2.07 -3.13 11.38
C CYS A 112 -2.05 -4.30 12.37
N SER A 113 -1.92 -5.53 11.87
CA SER A 113 -1.78 -6.70 12.74
C SER A 113 -0.55 -6.57 13.64
N ARG A 114 -0.64 -7.09 14.88
CA ARG A 114 0.51 -7.13 15.81
C ARG A 114 1.66 -8.01 15.28
N LEU A 115 1.37 -8.95 14.38
CA LEU A 115 2.34 -9.86 13.77
C LEU A 115 3.03 -9.27 12.52
N ASP A 116 2.67 -8.04 12.13
CA ASP A 116 3.34 -7.32 11.07
C ASP A 116 4.52 -6.53 11.65
N GLU A 117 5.57 -7.25 12.05
CA GLU A 117 6.85 -6.62 12.43
C GLU A 117 7.46 -5.84 11.25
N ILE A 118 8.24 -4.80 11.59
CA ILE A 118 8.99 -4.01 10.60
C ILE A 118 10.29 -4.77 10.34
N GLY A 119 10.41 -5.40 9.17
CA GLY A 119 11.50 -6.35 8.87
C GLY A 119 11.14 -7.79 9.24
N TYR A 120 11.72 -8.76 8.54
CA TYR A 120 11.09 -10.05 8.28
C TYR A 120 11.30 -11.20 9.27
N LEU A 121 10.27 -12.06 9.32
CA LEU A 121 10.39 -13.52 9.50
C LEU A 121 10.02 -14.35 8.24
N HIS A 122 9.23 -13.85 7.27
CA HIS A 122 8.81 -14.63 6.07
C HIS A 122 8.60 -13.80 4.78
N PRO A 123 9.67 -13.41 4.07
CA PRO A 123 9.58 -12.74 2.77
C PRO A 123 9.10 -13.63 1.64
N VAL A 124 8.48 -13.01 0.63
CA VAL A 124 8.43 -13.64 -0.69
C VAL A 124 9.87 -13.81 -1.18
N HIS A 125 10.23 -15.02 -1.63
CA HIS A 125 11.59 -15.37 -2.05
C HIS A 125 11.78 -15.30 -3.58
N SER A 126 10.69 -15.07 -4.32
CA SER A 126 10.66 -14.98 -5.78
C SER A 126 9.64 -13.94 -6.22
N LEU A 127 9.87 -13.34 -7.37
CA LEU A 127 8.94 -12.41 -8.02
C LEU A 127 8.68 -12.89 -9.45
N GLU A 128 7.48 -12.65 -9.92
CA GLU A 128 7.07 -12.83 -11.31
C GLU A 128 6.98 -11.47 -11.98
N LEU A 129 7.39 -11.40 -13.25
CA LEU A 129 7.22 -10.21 -14.07
C LEU A 129 5.95 -10.36 -14.91
N THR A 130 5.05 -9.39 -14.82
CA THR A 130 3.88 -9.36 -15.70
C THR A 130 4.28 -8.98 -17.13
N PRO A 131 3.42 -9.24 -18.14
CA PRO A 131 3.66 -8.77 -19.51
C PRO A 131 3.85 -7.26 -19.63
N GLU A 132 3.29 -6.51 -18.68
CA GLU A 132 3.40 -5.05 -18.58
C GLU A 132 4.68 -4.59 -17.86
N GLY A 133 5.55 -5.53 -17.42
CA GLY A 133 6.82 -5.25 -16.75
C GLY A 133 6.71 -5.00 -15.26
N GLU A 134 5.59 -5.33 -14.62
CA GLU A 134 5.42 -5.14 -13.18
C GLU A 134 5.91 -6.36 -12.39
N GLU A 135 6.61 -6.12 -11.27
CA GLU A 135 6.98 -7.17 -10.32
C GLU A 135 5.81 -7.51 -9.39
N VAL A 136 5.41 -8.78 -9.40
CA VAL A 136 4.35 -9.31 -8.55
C VAL A 136 4.81 -10.58 -7.83
N GLY A 137 4.12 -10.97 -6.76
CA GLY A 137 4.38 -12.21 -6.05
C GLY A 137 4.00 -13.43 -6.89
N PRO A 138 4.55 -14.62 -6.58
CA PRO A 138 4.37 -15.81 -7.39
C PRO A 138 2.90 -16.24 -7.44
N LEU A 139 2.47 -16.80 -8.57
CA LEU A 139 1.16 -17.44 -8.69
C LEU A 139 1.11 -18.68 -7.79
N VAL A 140 0.11 -18.73 -6.91
CA VAL A 140 -0.10 -19.87 -6.00
C VAL A 140 -1.55 -20.27 -6.12
N GLU A 141 -1.77 -21.52 -6.51
CA GLU A 141 -3.08 -22.17 -6.52
C GLU A 141 -3.45 -22.61 -5.10
N THR A 142 -4.72 -22.47 -4.73
CA THR A 142 -5.23 -22.87 -3.42
C THR A 142 -6.36 -23.89 -3.61
N ASP A 143 -6.23 -25.01 -2.90
CA ASP A 143 -7.23 -26.09 -2.83
C ASP A 143 -8.45 -25.74 -1.97
#